data_AF-A0A133UST4-F1
#
_entry.id   AF-A0A133UST4-F1
#
_cell.length_a   1.000
_cell.length_b   1.000
_cell.length_c   1.000
_cell.angle_alpha   90.00
_cell.angle_beta   90.00
_cell.angle_gamma   90.00
#
_symmetry.space_group_name_H-M   'P 1'
#
loop_
_entity.id
_entity.type
_entity.pdbx_description
1 polymer ?
#
loop_
_entity_poly.entity_id
_entity_poly.type
_entity_poly.pdbx_seq_one_letter_code
_entity_poly.pdbx_strand_id
1 'polypeptide(L)'
;MGVKEDIRWLKEVDERVDLFVHIAKRGPLHVRELKKFLSSDDWWPTKHHVNSLTGRGLIEERTNEGYAITESGEKVFESLKTVYDIESI
;
A
#
# COMPACT_ATOMS: atom_id res chain seq x y z
N MET A 1 3.74 -15.73 -3.45
CA MET A 1 4.01 -14.66 -4.44
C MET A 1 5.43 -14.17 -4.20
N GLY A 2 6.20 -13.90 -5.27
CA GLY A 2 7.56 -13.39 -5.15
C GLY A 2 7.62 -11.86 -5.16
N VAL A 3 8.58 -11.29 -4.43
CA VAL A 3 8.79 -9.83 -4.32
C VAL A 3 8.79 -9.10 -5.68
N LYS A 4 9.44 -9.67 -6.69
CA LYS A 4 9.48 -9.08 -8.05
C LYS A 4 8.10 -9.03 -8.72
N GLU A 5 7.27 -10.06 -8.50
CA GLU A 5 5.92 -10.12 -9.06
C GLU A 5 5.00 -9.11 -8.39
N ASP A 6 5.11 -8.96 -7.07
CA ASP A 6 4.33 -7.97 -6.31
C ASP A 6 4.73 -6.54 -6.67
N ILE A 7 6.01 -6.26 -6.87
CA ILE A 7 6.47 -4.96 -7.37
C ILE A 7 5.92 -4.68 -8.77
N ARG A 8 6.01 -5.65 -9.69
CA ARG A 8 5.49 -5.47 -11.05
C ARG A 8 4.00 -5.21 -11.02
N TRP A 9 3.26 -5.97 -10.23
CA TRP A 9 1.84 -5.79 -10.04
C TRP A 9 1.52 -4.42 -9.45
N LEU A 10 2.16 -4.01 -8.34
CA LEU A 10 1.92 -2.69 -7.73
C LEU A 10 1.97 -1.56 -8.77
N LYS A 11 2.95 -1.61 -9.68
CA LYS A 11 3.17 -0.62 -10.76
C LYS A 11 2.14 -0.61 -11.88
N GLU A 12 1.25 -1.58 -11.97
CA GLU A 12 0.19 -1.58 -13.01
C GLU A 12 -0.88 -0.52 -12.74
N VAL A 13 -0.96 0.00 -11.52
CA VAL A 13 -1.97 0.98 -11.09
C VAL A 13 -1.32 1.99 -10.14
N ASP A 14 -1.23 3.25 -10.56
CA ASP A 14 -0.53 4.32 -9.83
C ASP A 14 -1.13 4.55 -8.43
N GLU A 15 -2.46 4.60 -8.31
CA GLU A 15 -3.13 4.82 -7.02
C GLU A 15 -2.86 3.70 -6.02
N ARG A 16 -2.62 2.48 -6.51
CA ARG A 16 -2.34 1.31 -5.68
C ARG A 16 -0.91 1.36 -5.14
N VAL A 17 0.08 1.70 -5.98
CA VAL A 17 1.46 1.84 -5.51
C VAL A 17 1.58 3.02 -4.55
N ASP A 18 0.90 4.12 -4.83
CA ASP A 18 0.88 5.29 -3.94
C ASP A 18 0.25 4.97 -2.59
N LEU A 19 -0.89 4.28 -2.56
CA LEU A 19 -1.50 3.82 -1.31
C LEU A 19 -0.58 2.90 -0.51
N PHE A 20 0.04 1.93 -1.18
CA PHE A 20 0.95 0.99 -0.54
C PHE A 20 2.15 1.71 0.09
N VAL A 21 2.79 2.61 -0.66
CA VAL A 21 3.91 3.43 -0.18
C VAL A 21 3.47 4.34 0.96
N HIS A 22 2.26 4.90 0.89
CA HIS A 22 1.72 5.75 1.94
C HIS A 22 1.52 4.99 3.26
N ILE A 23 0.94 3.79 3.18
CA ILE A 23 0.77 2.89 4.34
C ILE A 23 2.15 2.45 4.88
N ALA A 24 3.11 2.16 4.01
CA ALA A 24 4.46 1.78 4.42
C ALA A 24 5.24 2.91 5.10
N LYS A 25 5.08 4.15 4.65
CA LYS A 25 5.76 5.33 5.21
C LYS A 25 5.10 5.86 6.49
N ARG A 26 3.77 5.80 6.60
CA ARG A 26 3.00 6.49 7.65
C ARG A 26 2.13 5.59 8.52
N GLY A 27 2.03 4.30 8.20
CA GLY A 27 1.14 3.36 8.86
C GLY A 27 1.38 3.27 10.37
N PRO A 28 0.37 2.81 11.13
CA PRO A 28 -0.97 2.35 10.71
C PRO A 28 -1.94 3.48 10.28
N LEU A 29 -2.78 3.26 9.26
CA LEU A 29 -3.74 4.26 8.75
C LEU A 29 -5.16 3.69 8.57
N HIS A 30 -6.19 4.45 8.93
CA HIS A 30 -7.57 4.06 8.69
C HIS A 30 -8.02 4.33 7.24
N VAL A 31 -9.05 3.60 6.77
CA VAL A 31 -9.66 3.79 5.43
C VAL A 31 -10.02 5.25 5.15
N ARG A 32 -10.44 6.01 6.17
CA ARG A 32 -10.77 7.43 6.03
C ARG A 32 -9.56 8.28 5.66
N GLU A 33 -8.38 7.96 6.18
CA GLU A 33 -7.13 8.66 5.89
C GLU A 33 -6.63 8.28 4.48
N LEU A 34 -6.73 6.99 4.13
CA LEU A 34 -6.41 6.49 2.80
C LEU A 34 -7.29 7.11 1.71
N LYS A 35 -8.59 7.28 1.99
CA LYS A 35 -9.52 7.97 1.07
C LYS A 35 -9.11 9.43 0.86
N LYS A 36 -8.77 10.13 1.95
CA LYS A 36 -8.30 11.52 1.88
C LYS A 36 -7.00 11.64 1.09
N PHE A 37 -6.08 10.69 1.26
CA PHE A 37 -4.82 10.66 0.51
C PHE A 37 -5.07 10.56 -1.00
N LEU A 38 -5.98 9.68 -1.42
CA LEU A 38 -6.35 9.56 -2.83
C LEU A 38 -7.19 10.73 -3.38
N SER A 39 -7.57 11.71 -2.54
CA SER A 39 -8.45 12.84 -2.93
C SER A 39 -9.72 12.38 -3.67
N SER A 40 -10.21 11.18 -3.36
CA SER A 40 -11.36 10.59 -4.04
C SER A 40 -12.63 10.89 -3.25
N ASP A 41 -13.66 11.41 -3.92
CA ASP A 41 -14.99 11.56 -3.32
C ASP A 41 -15.65 10.19 -3.07
N ASP A 42 -15.26 9.19 -3.85
CA ASP A 42 -15.76 7.83 -3.77
C ASP A 42 -14.89 6.93 -2.88
N TRP A 43 -15.58 6.06 -2.14
CA TRP A 43 -15.00 5.16 -1.15
C TRP A 43 -14.70 3.78 -1.76
N TRP A 44 -15.27 3.50 -2.93
CA TRP A 44 -15.12 2.24 -3.64
C TRP A 44 -13.70 2.00 -4.17
N PRO A 45 -13.04 2.97 -4.84
CA PRO A 45 -11.67 2.78 -5.33
C PRO A 45 -10.68 2.51 -4.20
N THR A 46 -10.76 3.29 -3.12
CA THR A 46 -9.90 3.11 -1.95
C THR A 46 -10.06 1.70 -1.36
N LYS A 47 -11.31 1.25 -1.14
CA LYS A 47 -11.58 -0.09 -0.62
C LYS A 47 -11.11 -1.19 -1.56
N HIS A 48 -11.26 -1.01 -2.87
CA HIS A 48 -10.80 -1.97 -3.86
C HIS A 48 -9.28 -2.17 -3.80
N HIS A 49 -8.51 -1.08 -3.72
CA HIS A 49 -7.05 -1.15 -3.60
C HIS A 49 -6.62 -1.76 -2.26
N VAL A 50 -7.22 -1.33 -1.14
CA VAL A 50 -6.94 -1.89 0.19
C VAL A 50 -7.21 -3.40 0.21
N ASN A 51 -8.38 -3.84 -0.27
CA ASN A 51 -8.70 -5.27 -0.35
C ASN A 51 -7.72 -6.04 -1.24
N SER A 52 -7.28 -5.45 -2.35
CA SER A 52 -6.29 -6.06 -3.24
C SER A 52 -4.93 -6.22 -2.56
N LEU A 53 -4.49 -5.21 -1.80
CA LEU A 53 -3.23 -5.22 -1.06
C LEU A 53 -3.28 -6.24 0.09
N THR A 54 -4.40 -6.29 0.82
CA THR A 54 -4.64 -7.28 1.89
C THR A 54 -4.73 -8.70 1.32
N GLY A 55 -5.41 -8.89 0.19
CA GLY A 55 -5.54 -10.19 -0.47
C GLY A 55 -4.21 -10.77 -0.97
N ARG A 56 -3.22 -9.92 -1.21
CA ARG A 56 -1.83 -10.34 -1.49
C ARG A 56 -0.94 -10.47 -0.26
N GLY A 57 -1.47 -10.15 0.92
CA GLY A 57 -0.73 -10.17 2.17
C GLY A 57 0.38 -9.11 2.25
N LEU A 58 0.25 -8.01 1.49
CA LEU A 58 1.21 -6.88 1.55
C LEU A 58 0.90 -5.92 2.69
N ILE A 59 -0.38 -5.80 3.04
CA ILE A 59 -0.87 -5.06 4.21
C ILE A 59 -1.79 -5.95 5.02
N GLU A 60 -1.99 -5.57 6.27
CA GLU A 60 -2.92 -6.21 7.20
C GLU A 60 -3.72 -5.14 7.94
N GLU A 61 -4.95 -5.49 8.31
CA GLU A 61 -5.74 -4.67 9.22
C GLU A 61 -5.37 -5.04 10.66
N ARG A 62 -4.86 -4.07 11.41
CA ARG A 62 -4.59 -4.19 12.84
C ARG A 62 -5.77 -3.65 13.61
N THR A 63 -6.32 -4.47 14.50
CA THR A 63 -7.48 -4.14 15.32
C THR A 63 -7.28 -2.80 16.02
N ASN A 64 -8.18 -1.85 15.78
CA ASN A 64 -8.17 -0.47 16.31
C ASN A 64 -7.04 0.46 15.82
N GLU A 65 -6.06 -0.03 15.07
CA GLU A 65 -4.93 0.78 14.57
C GLU A 65 -5.08 1.13 13.08
N GLY A 66 -5.84 0.34 12.32
CA GLY A 66 -5.99 0.53 10.87
C GLY A 66 -5.06 -0.36 10.06
N TYR A 67 -4.75 0.02 8.83
CA TYR A 67 -3.94 -0.79 7.92
C TYR A 67 -2.45 -0.49 8.09
N ALA A 68 -1.66 -1.55 8.25
CA ALA A 68 -0.21 -1.50 8.33
C ALA A 68 0.41 -2.49 7.34
N ILE A 69 1.69 -2.31 7.00
CA ILE A 69 2.40 -3.29 6.18
C ILE A 69 2.66 -4.58 6.96
N THR A 70 2.63 -5.71 6.25
CA THR A 70 3.09 -6.99 6.79
C THR A 70 4.61 -7.13 6.64
N GLU A 71 5.21 -8.17 7.20
CA GLU A 71 6.61 -8.53 6.96
C GLU A 71 6.90 -8.78 5.46
N SER A 72 5.93 -9.34 4.73
CA SER A 72 6.04 -9.52 3.27
C SER A 72 5.97 -8.17 2.53
N GLY A 73 5.08 -7.28 2.99
CA GLY A 73 4.98 -5.91 2.50
C GLY A 73 6.26 -5.13 2.71
N GLU A 74 6.91 -5.27 3.87
CA GLU A 74 8.18 -4.61 4.17
C GLU A 74 9.29 -5.00 3.20
N LYS A 75 9.45 -6.29 2.91
CA LYS A 75 10.41 -6.79 1.89
C LYS A 75 10.13 -6.20 0.50
N VAL A 76 8.86 -6.09 0.14
CA VAL A 76 8.42 -5.48 -1.12
C VAL A 76 8.71 -3.98 -1.13
N PHE A 77 8.45 -3.29 -0.03
CA PHE A 77 8.68 -1.85 0.11
C PHE A 77 10.17 -1.48 0.03
N GLU A 78 11.04 -2.21 0.73
CA GLU A 78 12.49 -2.02 0.66
C GLU A 78 13.01 -2.23 -0.77
N SER A 79 12.56 -3.29 -1.42
CA SER A 79 12.91 -3.56 -2.81
C SER A 79 12.35 -2.49 -3.77
N LEU A 80 11.17 -1.96 -3.46
CA LEU A 80 10.56 -0.87 -4.23
C LEU A 80 11.38 0.43 -4.09
N LYS A 81 11.84 0.79 -2.88
CA LYS A 81 12.71 1.95 -2.65
C LYS A 81 13.96 1.91 -3.50
N THR A 82 14.65 0.76 -3.54
CA THR A 82 15.88 0.60 -4.34
C THR A 82 15.63 0.74 -5.84
N VAL A 83 14.45 0.31 -6.33
CA VAL A 83 14.11 0.36 -7.76
C VAL A 83 13.57 1.73 -8.18
N TYR A 84 12.96 2.48 -7.26
CA TYR A 84 12.26 3.74 -7.54
C TYR A 84 12.94 4.99 -6.96
N ASP A 85 14.09 4.86 -6.31
CA ASP A 85 14.82 5.97 -5.66
C ASP A 85 13.90 6.82 -4.76
N ILE A 86 13.05 6.14 -3.97
CA ILE A 86 12.02 6.78 -3.11
C ILE A 86 12.66 7.48 -1.88
N GLU A 87 13.97 7.73 -1.89
CA GLU A 87 14.71 8.45 -0.84
C GLU A 87 14.50 9.98 -0.88
N SER A 88 13.74 10.55 -1.82
CA SER A 88 13.58 12.02 -1.94
C SER A 88 12.15 12.54 -2.17
N ILE A 89 11.16 12.00 -1.45
CA ILE A 89 9.84 12.66 -1.26
C ILE A 89 9.39 12.56 0.19
#